data_AF-A0A957KJZ5-F1
#
_entry.id   AF-A0A957KJZ5-F1
#
_cell.length_a   1.000
_cell.length_b   1.000
_cell.length_c   1.000
_cell.angle_alpha   90.00
_cell.angle_beta   90.00
_cell.angle_gamma   90.00
#
_symmetry.space_group_name_H-M   'P 1'
#
loop_
_entity.id
_entity.type
_entity.pdbx_description
1 polymer ?
#
loop_
_entity_poly.entity_id
_entity_poly.type
_entity_poly.pdbx_seq_one_letter_code
_entity_poly.pdbx_strand_id
1 'polypeptide(L)'
;GLLRPPQRGLDRAASPISAVAVKVLRYLQTRSWETVHALQLRPELHRELESLMFYYLTYLLERDLKSVDFLQRLRREAALFVDEEE
;
A
#
# COMPACT_ATOMS: atom_id res chain seq x y z
N GLY A 1 -4.03 3.69 5.52
CA GLY A 1 -4.31 4.94 6.27
C GLY A 1 -3.25 5.15 7.34
N LEU A 2 -3.25 6.27 8.05
CA LEU A 2 -2.34 6.52 9.18
C LEU A 2 -3.04 6.25 10.51
N LEU A 3 -2.39 5.51 11.41
CA LEU A 3 -2.87 5.28 12.77
C LEU A 3 -2.22 6.28 13.73
N ARG A 4 -2.99 6.78 14.71
CA ARG A 4 -2.42 7.63 15.76
C ARG A 4 -1.54 6.79 16.69
N PRO A 5 -0.51 7.36 17.34
CA PRO A 5 0.36 6.62 18.26
C PRO A 5 -0.34 5.74 19.32
N PRO A 6 -1.43 6.17 20.00
CA PRO A 6 -2.13 5.31 20.97
C PRO A 6 -2.85 4.11 20.33
N GLN A 7 -2.98 4.09 19.00
CA GLN A 7 -3.69 3.08 18.21
C GLN A 7 -2.73 2.06 17.57
N ARG A 8 -1.44 2.08 17.93
CA ARG A 8 -0.38 1.28 17.30
C ARG A 8 -0.62 -0.24 17.32
N GLY A 9 -1.37 -0.75 18.30
CA GLY A 9 -1.67 -2.18 18.43
C GLY A 9 -2.94 -2.67 17.73
N LEU A 10 -3.69 -1.78 17.06
CA LEU A 10 -4.96 -2.16 16.41
C LEU A 10 -4.76 -2.95 15.12
N ASP A 11 -3.61 -2.82 14.48
CA ASP A 11 -3.27 -3.55 13.25
C ASP A 11 -1.84 -4.09 13.35
N ARG A 12 -1.69 -5.42 13.20
CA ARG A 12 -0.39 -6.09 13.23
C ARG A 12 0.47 -5.76 12.01
N ALA A 13 -0.14 -5.30 10.92
CA ALA A 13 0.53 -4.83 9.72
C ALA A 13 0.99 -3.36 9.84
N ALA A 14 0.69 -2.66 10.93
CA ALA A 14 1.08 -1.26 11.08
C ALA A 14 2.61 -1.10 11.25
N SER A 15 3.22 -0.33 10.34
CA SER A 15 4.63 0.07 10.44
C SER A 15 4.77 1.48 11.03
N PRO A 16 5.75 1.74 11.92
CA PRO A 16 6.02 3.09 12.41
C PRO A 16 6.51 4.00 11.29
N ILE A 17 6.15 5.29 11.38
CA ILE A 17 6.55 6.32 10.42
C ILE A 17 6.85 7.62 11.17
N SER A 18 7.89 8.33 10.75
CA SER A 18 8.23 9.64 11.31
C SER A 18 7.24 10.72 10.87
N ALA A 19 7.03 11.74 11.72
CA ALA A 19 6.18 12.88 11.37
C ALA A 19 6.72 13.66 10.15
N VAL A 20 8.04 13.67 9.97
CA VAL A 20 8.70 14.30 8.82
C VAL A 20 8.37 13.53 7.54
N ALA A 21 8.44 12.20 7.56
CA ALA A 21 8.06 11.37 6.43
C ALA A 21 6.59 11.59 6.03
N VAL A 22 5.66 11.66 7.00
CA VAL A 22 4.24 11.97 6.73
C VAL A 22 4.10 13.34 6.05
N LYS A 23 4.83 14.36 6.53
CA LYS A 23 4.79 15.70 5.96
C LYS A 23 5.31 15.71 4.53
N VAL A 24 6.41 15.00 4.25
CA VAL A 24 6.98 14.89 2.91
C VAL A 24 6.03 14.15 1.96
N LEU A 25 5.49 12.99 2.35
CA LEU A 25 4.53 12.26 1.53
C LEU A 25 3.31 13.12 1.19
N ARG A 26 2.78 13.86 2.17
CA ARG A 26 1.67 14.80 1.93
C ARG A 26 2.08 15.93 0.99
N TYR A 27 3.28 16.47 1.13
CA TYR A 27 3.80 17.51 0.25
C TYR A 27 3.91 17.01 -1.21
N LEU A 28 4.43 15.80 -1.40
CA LEU A 28 4.53 15.15 -2.71
C LEU A 28 3.16 14.87 -3.35
N GLN A 29 2.14 14.53 -2.55
CA GLN A 29 0.78 14.24 -3.04
C GLN A 29 -0.05 15.48 -3.36
N THR A 30 0.21 16.62 -2.72
CA THR A 30 -0.67 17.80 -2.77
C THR A 30 -0.11 18.95 -3.62
N ARG A 31 1.14 18.86 -4.06
CA ARG A 31 1.83 19.94 -4.79
C ARG A 31 2.18 19.49 -6.21
N SER A 32 2.30 20.45 -7.12
CA SER A 32 2.71 20.20 -8.50
C SER A 32 4.17 19.75 -8.57
N TRP A 33 4.52 19.04 -9.65
CA TRP A 33 5.89 18.61 -9.92
C TRP A 33 6.90 19.77 -9.87
N GLU A 34 6.54 20.91 -10.47
CA GLU A 34 7.34 22.15 -10.45
C GLU A 34 7.71 22.61 -9.04
N THR A 35 6.85 22.33 -8.05
CA THR A 35 7.06 22.72 -6.65
C THR A 35 7.89 21.69 -5.86
N VAL A 36 7.88 20.42 -6.28
CA VAL A 36 8.48 19.32 -5.51
C VAL A 36 9.80 18.81 -6.09
N HIS A 37 10.09 19.04 -7.38
CA HIS A 37 11.27 18.48 -8.05
C HIS A 37 12.61 18.91 -7.42
N ALA A 38 12.67 20.09 -6.81
CA ALA A 38 13.86 20.62 -6.15
C ALA A 38 14.02 20.14 -4.69
N LEU A 39 13.10 19.30 -4.18
CA LEU A 39 13.10 18.84 -2.80
C LEU A 39 14.35 18.01 -2.49
N GLN A 40 15.20 18.51 -1.60
CA GLN A 40 16.38 17.80 -1.12
C GLN A 40 16.02 16.99 0.13
N LEU A 41 16.12 15.67 0.02
CA LEU A 41 15.87 14.76 1.13
C LEU A 41 17.19 14.31 1.75
N ARG A 42 17.23 14.28 3.09
CA ARG A 42 18.34 13.65 3.80
C ARG A 42 18.37 12.15 3.48
N PRO A 43 19.56 11.51 3.38
CA PRO A 43 19.67 10.09 3.04
C PRO A 43 18.86 9.18 3.97
N GLU A 44 18.80 9.50 5.27
CA GLU A 44 18.01 8.77 6.26
C GLU A 44 16.51 8.79 5.93
N LEU A 45 16.00 9.98 5.58
CA LEU A 45 14.60 10.19 5.25
C LEU A 45 14.24 9.55 3.91
N HIS A 46 15.16 9.59 2.94
CA HIS A 46 14.98 8.91 1.67
C HIS A 46 14.79 7.39 1.86
N ARG A 47 15.66 6.76 2.65
CA ARG A 47 15.57 5.32 2.97
C ARG A 47 14.29 4.96 3.72
N GLU A 48 13.87 5.82 4.66
CA GLU A 48 12.60 5.66 5.36
C GLU A 48 11.42 5.67 4.38
N LEU A 49 11.35 6.68 3.50
CA LEU A 49 10.29 6.82 2.50
C LEU A 49 10.26 5.68 1.50
N GLU A 50 11.42 5.25 1.01
CA GLU A 50 11.56 4.12 0.11
C GLU A 50 11.02 2.83 0.73
N SER A 51 11.43 2.52 1.96
CA SER A 51 10.98 1.32 2.68
C SER A 51 9.47 1.34 2.92
N LEU A 52 8.91 2.51 3.27
CA LEU A 52 7.46 2.69 3.47
C LEU A 52 6.67 2.54 2.18
N MET A 53 7.16 3.14 1.09
CA MET A 53 6.52 3.03 -0.23
C MET A 53 6.57 1.61 -0.74
N PHE A 54 7.70 0.92 -0.60
CA PHE A 54 7.82 -0.49 -0.93
C PHE A 54 6.82 -1.34 -0.15
N TYR A 55 6.78 -1.19 1.18
CA TYR A 55 5.83 -1.91 2.03
C TYR A 55 4.37 -1.65 1.60
N TYR A 56 4.02 -0.38 1.35
CA TYR A 56 2.67 0.00 0.97
C TYR A 56 2.27 -0.54 -0.41
N LEU A 57 3.17 -0.46 -1.39
CA LEU A 57 2.93 -1.00 -2.73
C LEU A 57 2.81 -2.53 -2.70
N THR A 58 3.69 -3.21 -1.98
CA THR A 58 3.60 -4.66 -1.77
C THR A 58 2.28 -5.03 -1.10
N TYR A 59 1.88 -4.32 -0.04
CA TYR A 59 0.58 -4.54 0.60
C TYR A 59 -0.60 -4.36 -0.37
N LEU A 60 -0.60 -3.29 -1.17
CA LEU A 60 -1.65 -3.04 -2.17
C LEU A 60 -1.69 -4.16 -3.22
N LEU A 61 -0.54 -4.52 -3.78
CA LEU A 61 -0.42 -5.52 -4.83
C LEU A 61 -0.76 -6.92 -4.32
N GLU A 62 -0.32 -7.29 -3.13
CA GLU A 62 -0.66 -8.59 -2.52
C GLU A 62 -2.13 -8.71 -2.16
N ARG A 63 -2.76 -7.60 -1.74
CA ARG A 63 -4.19 -7.55 -1.46
C ARG A 63 -5.01 -7.67 -2.75
N ASP A 64 -4.59 -6.99 -3.82
CA ASP A 64 -5.35 -6.95 -5.07
C ASP A 64 -5.09 -8.17 -5.97
N LEU A 65 -3.89 -8.79 -5.95
CA LEU A 65 -3.61 -10.01 -6.74
C LEU A 65 -4.36 -11.25 -6.20
N LYS A 66 -4.48 -11.41 -4.88
CA LYS A 66 -5.04 -12.64 -4.30
C LYS A 66 -6.55 -12.76 -4.47
N SER A 67 -7.28 -11.65 -4.52
CA SER A 67 -8.74 -11.67 -4.70
C SER A 67 -9.15 -11.89 -6.15
N VAL A 68 -8.44 -11.31 -7.13
CA VAL A 68 -8.77 -11.50 -8.55
C VAL A 68 -8.47 -12.91 -9.01
N ASP A 69 -7.30 -13.45 -8.66
CA ASP A 69 -6.96 -14.83 -9.04
C ASP A 69 -7.85 -15.84 -8.31
N PHE A 70 -8.20 -15.59 -7.04
CA PHE A 70 -9.19 -16.39 -6.31
C PHE A 70 -10.58 -16.33 -6.96
N LEU A 71 -11.08 -15.15 -7.33
CA LEU A 71 -12.38 -15.00 -8.00
C LEU A 71 -12.38 -15.59 -9.41
N GLN A 72 -11.27 -15.48 -10.15
CA GLN A 72 -11.11 -16.14 -11.44
C GLN A 72 -11.10 -17.66 -11.28
N ARG A 73 -10.41 -18.17 -10.27
CA ARG A 73 -10.38 -19.59 -9.95
C ARG A 73 -11.75 -20.10 -9.48
N LEU A 74 -12.45 -19.34 -8.64
CA LEU A 74 -13.81 -19.65 -8.19
C LEU A 74 -14.81 -19.66 -9.36
N ARG A 75 -14.67 -18.73 -10.33
CA ARG A 75 -15.48 -18.74 -11.56
C ARG A 75 -15.18 -19.94 -12.46
N ARG A 76 -13.90 -20.33 -12.59
CA ARG A 76 -13.49 -21.53 -13.33
C ARG A 76 -14.04 -22.79 -12.67
N GLU A 77 -13.93 -22.89 -11.34
CA GLU A 77 -14.47 -24.02 -10.57
C GLU A 77 -16.00 -24.06 -10.63
N ALA A 78 -16.69 -22.93 -10.46
CA ALA A 78 -18.14 -22.84 -10.58
C ALA A 78 -18.67 -23.24 -11.97
N ALA A 79 -17.95 -22.90 -13.04
CA ALA A 79 -18.32 -23.32 -14.40
C ALA A 79 -18.24 -24.84 -14.58
N LEU A 80 -17.28 -25.51 -13.92
CA LEU A 80 -17.16 -26.97 -13.95
C LEU A 80 -18.32 -27.67 -13.22
N PHE A 81 -18.92 -27.02 -12.21
CA PHE A 81 -20.07 -27.56 -11.49
C PHE A 81 -21.42 -27.33 -12.18
N VAL A 82 -21.48 -26.45 -13.21
CA VAL A 82 -22.71 -26.23 -13.99
C VAL A 82 -22.88 -27.29 -15.09
N ASP A 83 -21.78 -27.90 -15.55
CA ASP A 83 -21.80 -28.95 -16.58
C ASP A 83 -22.16 -30.36 -16.03
N GLU A 84 -22.26 -30.54 -14.71
CA GLU A 84 -22.57 -31.84 -14.09
C GLU A 84 -24.08 -32.07 -13.82
N GLU A 85 -24.94 -31.07 -14.04
CA GLU A 85 -26.40 -31.15 -13.78
C GLU A 85 -27.28 -31.25 -15.05
N GLU A 86 -26.72 -31.41 -16.25
CA GLU A 86 -27.48 -31.73 -17.48
C GLU A 86 -27.44 -33.22 -17.89
#